data_AF-A0A7I4BSQ6-F1
#
_entry.id   AF-A0A7I4BSQ6-F1
#
_cell.length_a   1.000
_cell.length_b   1.000
_cell.length_c   1.000
_cell.angle_alpha   90.00
_cell.angle_beta   90.00
_cell.angle_gamma   90.00
#
_symmetry.space_group_name_H-M   'P 1'
#
loop_
_entity.id
_entity.type
_entity.pdbx_description
1 polymer ?
#
loop_
_entity_poly.entity_id
_entity_poly.type
_entity_poly.pdbx_seq_one_letter_code
_entity_poly.pdbx_strand_id
1 'polypeptide(L)'
;MPVEVESKGVRDPAALALFKGIGLDAKTAANAVANPKVTANLTNVVHEAGVENGCDKSVGNLLYTVATKFPANALSHRADLCRYISRNQIKTIPQVEAALGFFALVGPDSYDAADFEKKCGVGVEVSPAEIKAVVADVINVNKELLLEQRYRVNVGILLSQVRSKLPWADGKLAMEELQTQIKDLLGEKTAADDEKLVKKKKDAKPRVEKPSSAVATEVAATASDAPEENDPYSIFPKPEDNISVHTEVFMSDGSIMRLHNPRARLEKHLKETGGKFVTRFPPEPNGYLHIGHAKAMFVDFGLAKETGGNCYLRFDDTNPEAEKQEYIDHIHEIVNWMGWKPFKVTYSSDYFTQLYELAVELIKRDRAYVDHQTGDEVKLYRSEKRESPWRNRPIEESLKLFDDMRRGLIDEGKATLRMKQDMKNENPNMYDLIAYRIKFTPHPHVGDKWCIYPSYDYTHCIVDALENVTHSLCTLEFESRRASYYWLLDSLDLYLPYVWEYARLNITNTVMSKRKLNCLVTDHHVDGWDDCRLPTLAGLRRRGFTPDAINAFCRGIGITRRLCLRLQLLRMVADMFTNCTVLFNS
;
A
#
# COMPACT_ATOMS: atom_id res chain seq x y z
N MET A 1 -56.84 16.88 14.97
CA MET A 1 -55.48 17.44 14.84
C MET A 1 -54.47 16.33 15.08
N PRO A 2 -53.61 16.05 14.10
CA PRO A 2 -52.24 15.65 14.38
C PRO A 2 -51.28 16.74 13.89
N VAL A 3 -50.26 16.96 14.71
CA VAL A 3 -49.24 18.00 14.57
C VAL A 3 -48.28 17.65 13.44
N GLU A 4 -48.01 18.64 12.59
CA GLU A 4 -47.01 18.62 11.53
C GLU A 4 -45.62 18.32 12.08
N VAL A 5 -44.89 17.42 11.42
CA VAL A 5 -43.44 17.28 11.56
C VAL A 5 -42.83 17.64 10.21
N GLU A 6 -42.41 18.89 10.07
CA GLU A 6 -41.50 19.35 9.03
C GLU A 6 -40.16 18.58 9.15
N SER A 7 -39.71 17.97 8.05
CA SER A 7 -38.30 17.60 7.88
C SER A 7 -37.79 18.12 6.53
N LYS A 8 -36.73 18.92 6.65
CA LYS A 8 -36.13 19.82 5.67
C LYS A 8 -35.50 19.09 4.48
N GLY A 9 -35.86 19.54 3.28
CA GLY A 9 -35.10 19.33 2.05
C GLY A 9 -35.43 20.47 1.10
N VAL A 10 -34.83 21.63 1.32
CA VAL A 10 -34.96 22.79 0.41
C VAL A 10 -34.40 22.37 -0.94
N ARG A 11 -35.27 22.03 -1.89
CA ARG A 11 -34.90 21.90 -3.30
C ARG A 11 -34.77 23.31 -3.83
N ASP A 12 -33.55 23.79 -4.06
CA ASP A 12 -33.32 25.05 -4.76
C ASP A 12 -33.67 24.86 -6.25
N PRO A 13 -34.83 25.36 -6.72
CA PRO A 13 -35.26 25.16 -8.10
C PRO A 13 -34.40 25.95 -9.08
N ALA A 14 -33.74 27.04 -8.64
CA ALA A 14 -32.87 27.85 -9.46
C ALA A 14 -31.53 27.13 -9.71
N ALA A 15 -30.94 26.53 -8.67
CA ALA A 15 -29.74 25.70 -8.81
C ALA A 15 -30.00 24.48 -9.72
N LEU A 16 -31.17 23.85 -9.61
CA LEU A 16 -31.55 22.73 -10.47
C LEU A 16 -31.66 23.14 -11.96
N ALA A 17 -32.21 24.32 -12.24
CA ALA A 17 -32.30 24.87 -13.59
C ALA A 17 -30.90 25.19 -14.15
N LEU A 18 -30.03 25.80 -13.33
CA LEU A 18 -28.65 26.12 -13.68
C LEU A 18 -27.84 24.85 -14.02
N PHE A 19 -27.94 23.82 -13.18
CA PHE A 19 -27.19 22.57 -13.39
C PHE A 19 -27.66 21.78 -14.61
N LYS A 20 -28.96 21.88 -14.96
CA LYS A 20 -29.46 21.35 -16.23
C LYS A 20 -29.00 22.21 -17.42
N GLY A 21 -28.91 23.53 -17.26
CA GLY A 21 -28.44 24.48 -18.28
C GLY A 21 -26.99 24.25 -18.71
N ILE A 22 -26.13 23.78 -17.81
CA ILE A 22 -24.75 23.38 -18.13
C ILE A 22 -24.64 21.95 -18.69
N GLY A 23 -25.77 21.27 -18.94
CA GLY A 23 -25.79 19.96 -19.62
C GLY A 23 -25.64 18.73 -18.72
N LEU A 24 -25.76 18.85 -17.40
CA LEU A 24 -25.78 17.69 -16.51
C LEU A 24 -27.07 16.87 -16.68
N ASP A 25 -26.96 15.55 -16.57
CA ASP A 25 -28.12 14.68 -16.62
C ASP A 25 -29.06 14.92 -15.42
N ALA A 26 -30.34 14.64 -15.60
CA ALA A 26 -31.36 14.94 -14.60
C ALA A 26 -31.11 14.28 -13.23
N LYS A 27 -30.44 13.12 -13.20
CA LYS A 27 -30.12 12.40 -11.97
C LYS A 27 -28.93 13.04 -11.25
N THR A 28 -27.86 13.36 -11.99
CA THR A 28 -26.67 14.04 -11.45
C THR A 28 -27.01 15.44 -10.96
N ALA A 29 -27.82 16.20 -11.70
CA ALA A 29 -28.29 17.52 -11.28
C ALA A 29 -29.15 17.44 -10.00
N ALA A 30 -30.05 16.46 -9.89
CA ALA A 30 -30.86 16.28 -8.69
C ALA A 30 -30.02 15.89 -7.46
N ASN A 31 -29.01 15.04 -7.65
CA ASN A 31 -28.08 14.65 -6.59
C ASN A 31 -27.18 15.82 -6.14
N ALA A 32 -26.76 16.66 -7.09
CA ALA A 32 -25.95 17.84 -6.80
C ALA A 32 -26.72 18.85 -5.91
N VAL A 33 -27.99 19.12 -6.24
CA VAL A 33 -28.88 20.01 -5.46
C VAL A 33 -29.23 19.43 -4.09
N ALA A 34 -29.26 18.10 -3.96
CA ALA A 34 -29.53 17.45 -2.67
C ALA A 34 -28.40 17.64 -1.64
N ASN A 35 -27.17 17.97 -2.08
CA ASN A 35 -26.04 18.21 -1.21
C ASN A 35 -25.69 19.71 -1.17
N PRO A 36 -25.92 20.42 -0.03
CA PRO A 36 -25.69 21.87 0.07
C PRO A 36 -24.26 22.30 -0.27
N LYS A 37 -23.26 21.48 0.07
CA LYS A 37 -21.84 21.78 -0.18
C LYS A 37 -21.51 21.66 -1.67
N VAL A 38 -22.02 20.61 -2.32
CA VAL A 38 -21.84 20.41 -3.77
C VAL A 38 -22.60 21.47 -4.54
N THR A 39 -23.80 21.83 -4.08
CA THR A 39 -24.60 22.92 -4.67
C THR A 39 -23.83 24.23 -4.65
N ALA A 40 -23.33 24.66 -3.48
CA ALA A 40 -22.55 25.89 -3.35
C ALA A 40 -21.28 25.89 -4.21
N ASN A 41 -20.53 24.77 -4.20
CA ASN A 41 -19.31 24.65 -4.99
C ASN A 41 -19.57 24.67 -6.50
N LEU A 42 -20.59 23.96 -6.97
CA LEU A 42 -20.93 23.89 -8.38
C LEU A 42 -21.46 25.22 -8.89
N THR A 43 -22.29 25.92 -8.10
CA THR A 43 -22.74 27.29 -8.44
C THR A 43 -21.54 28.24 -8.55
N ASN A 44 -20.59 28.21 -7.61
CA ASN A 44 -19.37 29.02 -7.69
C ASN A 44 -18.53 28.69 -8.93
N VAL A 45 -18.34 27.40 -9.25
CA VAL A 45 -17.60 26.95 -10.44
C VAL A 45 -18.28 27.41 -11.73
N VAL A 46 -19.61 27.43 -11.79
CA VAL A 46 -20.37 27.91 -12.95
C VAL A 46 -20.19 29.42 -13.15
N HIS A 47 -20.24 30.20 -12.05
CA HIS A 47 -19.95 31.63 -12.07
C HIS A 47 -18.49 31.91 -12.48
N GLU A 48 -17.52 31.21 -11.89
CA GLU A 48 -16.09 31.36 -12.20
C GLU A 48 -15.74 30.97 -13.65
N ALA A 49 -16.46 30.01 -14.22
CA ALA A 49 -16.33 29.62 -15.62
C ALA A 49 -17.07 30.55 -16.60
N GLY A 50 -17.95 31.44 -16.11
CA GLY A 50 -18.74 32.36 -16.95
C GLY A 50 -19.77 31.67 -17.85
N VAL A 51 -20.23 30.46 -17.48
CA VAL A 51 -21.15 29.62 -18.29
C VAL A 51 -22.59 29.65 -17.80
N GLU A 52 -23.01 30.74 -17.15
CA GLU A 52 -24.36 30.92 -16.60
C GLU A 52 -25.46 30.83 -17.67
N ASN A 53 -25.14 31.19 -18.92
CA ASN A 53 -26.04 31.12 -20.07
C ASN A 53 -26.09 29.72 -20.73
N GLY A 54 -25.42 28.73 -20.15
CA GLY A 54 -25.34 27.35 -20.64
C GLY A 54 -24.01 27.02 -21.32
N CYS A 55 -23.68 25.73 -21.36
CA CYS A 55 -22.49 25.20 -22.03
C CYS A 55 -22.74 23.81 -22.61
N ASP A 56 -21.80 23.33 -23.43
CA ASP A 56 -21.84 21.96 -23.92
C ASP A 56 -21.80 20.95 -22.77
N LYS A 57 -22.48 19.81 -22.98
CA LYS A 57 -22.54 18.71 -22.01
C LYS A 57 -21.16 18.18 -21.62
N SER A 58 -20.19 18.18 -22.53
CA SER A 58 -18.80 17.80 -22.26
C SER A 58 -18.17 18.74 -21.23
N VAL A 59 -18.27 20.05 -21.45
CA VAL A 59 -17.77 21.10 -20.57
C VAL A 59 -18.44 21.05 -19.19
N GLY A 60 -19.76 20.88 -19.16
CA GLY A 60 -20.51 20.75 -17.90
C GLY A 60 -20.07 19.58 -17.02
N ASN A 61 -19.78 18.43 -17.62
CA ASN A 61 -19.28 17.26 -16.89
C ASN A 61 -17.86 17.47 -16.32
N LEU A 62 -17.00 18.22 -17.03
CA LEU A 62 -15.68 18.60 -16.53
C LEU A 62 -15.80 19.58 -15.36
N LEU A 63 -16.66 20.60 -15.48
CA LEU A 63 -16.93 21.56 -14.40
C LEU A 63 -17.54 20.88 -13.16
N TYR A 64 -18.40 19.89 -13.33
CA TYR A 64 -18.89 19.07 -12.21
C TYR A 64 -17.77 18.28 -11.51
N THR A 65 -16.81 17.78 -12.27
CA THR A 65 -15.63 17.11 -11.72
C THR A 65 -14.77 18.08 -10.90
N VAL A 66 -14.58 19.31 -11.40
CA VAL A 66 -13.91 20.38 -10.64
C VAL A 66 -14.67 20.69 -9.35
N ALA A 67 -15.98 20.92 -9.40
CA ALA A 67 -16.77 21.26 -8.21
C ALA A 67 -16.73 20.20 -7.09
N THR A 68 -16.53 18.92 -7.46
CA THR A 68 -16.54 17.79 -6.53
C THR A 68 -15.16 17.36 -6.05
N LYS A 69 -14.11 17.54 -6.86
CA LYS A 69 -12.76 17.02 -6.59
C LYS A 69 -11.68 18.10 -6.42
N PHE A 70 -12.01 19.39 -6.51
CA PHE A 70 -10.99 20.43 -6.44
C PHE A 70 -10.31 20.50 -5.06
N PRO A 71 -8.96 20.55 -5.01
CA PRO A 71 -8.21 20.54 -3.75
C PRO A 71 -8.47 21.80 -2.91
N ALA A 72 -8.78 21.61 -1.62
CA ALA A 72 -9.15 22.71 -0.72
C ALA A 72 -7.98 23.66 -0.39
N ASN A 73 -6.73 23.19 -0.52
CA ASN A 73 -5.51 23.97 -0.27
C ASN A 73 -5.12 24.89 -1.43
N ALA A 74 -5.81 24.84 -2.58
CA ALA A 74 -5.47 25.62 -3.79
C ALA A 74 -6.66 26.38 -4.38
N LEU A 75 -7.69 26.70 -3.57
CA LEU A 75 -8.94 27.30 -4.04
C LEU A 75 -8.76 28.62 -4.82
N SER A 76 -7.66 29.35 -4.58
CA SER A 76 -7.28 30.54 -5.35
C SER A 76 -7.16 30.29 -6.86
N HIS A 77 -6.74 29.08 -7.25
CA HIS A 77 -6.47 28.71 -8.65
C HIS A 77 -7.67 28.04 -9.35
N ARG A 78 -8.80 27.88 -8.64
CA ARG A 78 -10.01 27.23 -9.21
C ARG A 78 -10.55 27.98 -10.42
N ALA A 79 -10.56 29.31 -10.34
CA ALA A 79 -11.00 30.17 -11.42
C ALA A 79 -10.15 30.01 -12.69
N ASP A 80 -8.84 29.75 -12.54
CA ASP A 80 -7.95 29.54 -13.68
C ASP A 80 -8.23 28.22 -14.39
N LEU A 81 -8.42 27.13 -13.64
CA LEU A 81 -8.83 25.84 -14.21
C LEU A 81 -10.18 25.96 -14.94
N CYS A 82 -11.15 26.67 -14.35
CA CYS A 82 -12.44 26.95 -14.96
C CYS A 82 -12.29 27.70 -16.30
N ARG A 83 -11.37 28.67 -16.39
CA ARG A 83 -11.06 29.37 -17.65
C ARG A 83 -10.50 28.43 -18.71
N TYR A 84 -9.53 27.58 -18.38
CA TYR A 84 -8.97 26.59 -19.32
C TYR A 84 -10.03 25.61 -19.85
N ILE A 85 -10.99 25.20 -19.00
CA ILE A 85 -12.12 24.35 -19.41
C ILE A 85 -13.10 25.12 -20.31
N SER A 86 -13.47 26.35 -19.94
CA SER A 86 -14.40 27.19 -20.72
C SER A 86 -13.86 27.54 -22.11
N ARG A 87 -12.53 27.67 -22.25
CA ARG A 87 -11.84 27.95 -23.52
C ARG A 87 -11.56 26.69 -24.35
N ASN A 88 -12.06 25.52 -23.94
CA ASN A 88 -11.79 24.24 -24.59
C ASN A 88 -10.28 23.91 -24.70
N GLN A 89 -9.46 24.39 -23.76
CA GLN A 89 -8.04 24.03 -23.71
C GLN A 89 -7.81 22.73 -22.93
N ILE A 90 -8.67 22.46 -21.94
CA ILE A 90 -8.78 21.18 -21.23
C ILE A 90 -10.11 20.54 -21.63
N LYS A 91 -10.03 19.43 -22.36
CA LYS A 91 -11.17 18.77 -23.02
C LYS A 91 -11.48 17.39 -22.44
N THR A 92 -10.53 16.77 -21.73
CA THR A 92 -10.66 15.39 -21.25
C THR A 92 -10.56 15.28 -19.73
N ILE A 93 -11.19 14.25 -19.16
CA ILE A 93 -11.12 13.97 -17.72
C ILE A 93 -9.67 13.77 -17.23
N PRO A 94 -8.78 13.04 -17.94
CA PRO A 94 -7.37 12.91 -17.55
C PRO A 94 -6.64 14.26 -17.43
N GLN A 95 -6.91 15.21 -18.32
CA GLN A 95 -6.33 16.56 -18.25
C GLN A 95 -6.82 17.31 -17.00
N VAL A 96 -8.11 17.18 -16.64
CA VAL A 96 -8.65 17.74 -15.39
C VAL A 96 -8.00 17.08 -14.18
N GLU A 97 -7.88 15.76 -14.14
CA GLU A 97 -7.25 15.06 -13.01
C GLU A 97 -5.76 15.41 -12.86
N ALA A 98 -5.04 15.59 -13.96
CA ALA A 98 -3.66 16.10 -13.94
C ALA A 98 -3.59 17.53 -13.38
N ALA A 99 -4.52 18.41 -13.79
CA ALA A 99 -4.59 19.77 -13.27
C ALA A 99 -4.92 19.82 -11.77
N LEU A 100 -5.85 18.97 -11.30
CA LEU A 100 -6.15 18.83 -9.89
C LEU A 100 -4.92 18.37 -9.08
N GLY A 101 -4.17 17.41 -9.62
CA GLY A 101 -2.92 16.94 -9.00
C GLY A 101 -1.84 18.03 -8.96
N PHE A 102 -1.70 18.82 -10.03
CA PHE A 102 -0.78 19.95 -10.07
C PHE A 102 -1.13 21.01 -9.02
N PHE A 103 -2.38 21.45 -8.96
CA PHE A 103 -2.80 22.45 -7.98
C PHE A 103 -2.74 21.94 -6.54
N ALA A 104 -2.97 20.66 -6.30
CA ALA A 104 -2.79 20.07 -4.98
C ALA A 104 -1.34 20.19 -4.47
N LEU A 105 -0.35 20.13 -5.36
CA LEU A 105 1.07 20.29 -5.05
C LEU A 105 1.50 21.74 -4.90
N VAL A 106 0.97 22.65 -5.73
CA VAL A 106 1.27 24.09 -5.69
C VAL A 106 0.64 24.77 -4.46
N GLY A 107 -0.56 24.35 -4.05
CA GLY A 107 -1.27 25.01 -2.95
C GLY A 107 -1.68 26.45 -3.29
N PRO A 108 -1.51 27.43 -2.37
CA PRO A 108 -1.90 28.82 -2.60
C PRO A 108 -0.85 29.64 -3.39
N ASP A 109 0.34 29.08 -3.63
CA ASP A 109 1.46 29.80 -4.23
C ASP A 109 1.23 30.09 -5.72
N SER A 110 1.90 31.10 -6.28
CA SER A 110 1.86 31.39 -7.71
C SER A 110 2.52 30.26 -8.51
N TYR A 111 1.93 29.88 -9.65
CA TYR A 111 2.47 28.86 -10.54
C TYR A 111 2.92 29.43 -11.89
N ASP A 112 3.86 28.73 -12.53
CA ASP A 112 4.23 29.01 -13.93
C ASP A 112 3.20 28.37 -14.87
N ALA A 113 2.55 29.21 -15.68
CA ALA A 113 1.55 28.78 -16.66
C ALA A 113 2.15 27.81 -17.71
N ALA A 114 3.41 27.97 -18.10
CA ALA A 114 4.05 27.11 -19.10
C ALA A 114 4.28 25.69 -18.56
N ASP A 115 4.68 25.57 -17.29
CA ASP A 115 4.84 24.28 -16.61
C ASP A 115 3.49 23.59 -16.38
N PHE A 116 2.46 24.38 -16.00
CA PHE A 116 1.09 23.89 -15.87
C PHE A 116 0.56 23.31 -17.19
N GLU A 117 0.66 24.07 -18.28
CA GLU A 117 0.17 23.66 -19.59
C GLU A 117 0.85 22.38 -20.08
N LYS A 118 2.18 22.28 -19.89
CA LYS A 118 2.97 21.09 -20.24
C LYS A 118 2.56 19.86 -19.42
N LYS A 119 2.41 20.00 -18.11
CA LYS A 119 2.08 18.88 -17.20
C LYS A 119 0.63 18.41 -17.34
N CYS A 120 -0.27 19.30 -17.72
CA CYS A 120 -1.69 18.99 -17.90
C CYS A 120 -2.05 18.62 -19.34
N GLY A 121 -1.08 18.60 -20.26
CA GLY A 121 -1.30 18.28 -21.67
C GLY A 121 -2.20 19.30 -22.38
N VAL A 122 -2.14 20.57 -21.99
CA VAL A 122 -2.91 21.64 -22.63
C VAL A 122 -2.40 21.83 -24.05
N GLY A 123 -3.31 21.80 -25.03
CA GLY A 123 -2.95 21.86 -26.46
C GLY A 123 -2.52 20.52 -27.08
N VAL A 124 -2.46 19.43 -26.30
CA VAL A 124 -2.21 18.09 -26.85
C VAL A 124 -3.54 17.51 -27.34
N GLU A 125 -3.71 17.47 -28.67
CA GLU A 125 -4.84 16.80 -29.32
C GLU A 125 -4.42 15.41 -29.78
N VAL A 126 -5.02 14.38 -29.21
CA VAL A 126 -4.81 13.00 -29.66
C VAL A 126 -5.78 12.70 -30.78
N SER A 127 -5.27 12.40 -31.98
CA SER A 127 -6.12 12.16 -33.14
C SER A 127 -6.76 10.76 -33.11
N PRO A 128 -7.94 10.55 -33.74
CA PRO A 128 -8.52 9.21 -33.86
C PRO A 128 -7.60 8.20 -34.56
N ALA A 129 -6.74 8.68 -35.47
CA ALA A 129 -5.75 7.84 -36.16
C ALA A 129 -4.66 7.34 -35.20
N GLU A 130 -4.21 8.17 -34.27
CA GLU A 130 -3.25 7.78 -33.23
C GLU A 130 -3.85 6.77 -32.25
N ILE A 131 -5.12 6.98 -31.84
CA ILE A 131 -5.85 6.03 -31.00
C ILE A 131 -5.93 4.67 -31.72
N LYS A 132 -6.31 4.67 -33.00
CA LYS A 132 -6.40 3.46 -33.82
C LYS A 132 -5.07 2.72 -33.92
N ALA A 133 -3.98 3.42 -34.18
CA ALA A 133 -2.64 2.83 -34.27
C ALA A 133 -2.19 2.21 -32.94
N VAL A 134 -2.39 2.94 -31.83
CA VAL A 134 -2.01 2.45 -30.49
C VAL A 134 -2.88 1.28 -30.03
N VAL A 135 -4.17 1.30 -30.35
CA VAL A 135 -5.08 0.18 -30.09
C VAL A 135 -4.64 -1.05 -30.90
N ALA A 136 -4.27 -0.89 -32.17
CA ALA A 136 -3.78 -1.99 -33.00
C ALA A 136 -2.49 -2.61 -32.45
N ASP A 137 -1.55 -1.78 -31.98
CA ASP A 137 -0.35 -2.24 -31.28
C ASP A 137 -0.69 -3.05 -30.03
N VAL A 138 -1.61 -2.53 -29.20
CA VAL A 138 -2.05 -3.21 -27.97
C VAL A 138 -2.71 -4.56 -28.29
N ILE A 139 -3.54 -4.62 -29.32
CA ILE A 139 -4.17 -5.87 -29.77
C ILE A 139 -3.13 -6.85 -30.30
N ASN A 140 -2.15 -6.39 -31.09
CA ASN A 140 -1.08 -7.22 -31.61
C ASN A 140 -0.23 -7.84 -30.49
N VAL A 141 0.15 -7.05 -29.48
CA VAL A 141 0.89 -7.53 -28.31
C VAL A 141 0.11 -8.59 -27.52
N ASN A 142 -1.22 -8.48 -27.47
CA ASN A 142 -2.08 -9.40 -26.73
C ASN A 142 -2.80 -10.43 -27.65
N LYS A 143 -2.36 -10.59 -28.91
CA LYS A 143 -3.08 -11.35 -29.93
C LYS A 143 -3.27 -12.83 -29.56
N GLU A 144 -2.23 -13.48 -29.04
CA GLU A 144 -2.31 -14.89 -28.62
C GLU A 144 -3.31 -15.09 -27.47
N LEU A 145 -3.31 -14.17 -26.51
CA LEU A 145 -4.24 -14.18 -25.38
C LEU A 145 -5.69 -13.95 -25.83
N LEU A 146 -5.90 -13.00 -26.75
CA LEU A 146 -7.21 -12.68 -27.33
C LEU A 146 -7.76 -13.87 -28.13
N LEU A 147 -6.92 -14.58 -28.90
CA LEU A 147 -7.35 -15.76 -29.65
C LEU A 147 -7.68 -16.95 -28.71
N GLU A 148 -6.91 -17.15 -27.64
CA GLU A 148 -7.13 -18.24 -26.69
C GLU A 148 -8.37 -18.02 -25.80
N GLN A 149 -8.56 -16.80 -25.30
CA GLN A 149 -9.60 -16.49 -24.32
C GLN A 149 -10.82 -15.76 -24.90
N ARG A 150 -10.75 -15.34 -26.18
CA ARG A 150 -11.80 -14.60 -26.90
C ARG A 150 -12.33 -13.41 -26.07
N TYR A 151 -13.66 -13.31 -25.92
CA TYR A 151 -14.32 -12.24 -25.18
C TYR A 151 -14.19 -12.34 -23.65
N ARG A 152 -13.47 -13.35 -23.13
CA ARG A 152 -13.21 -13.48 -21.69
C ARG A 152 -12.04 -12.63 -21.21
N VAL A 153 -11.26 -12.07 -22.12
CA VAL A 153 -10.18 -11.14 -21.78
C VAL A 153 -10.78 -9.87 -21.17
N ASN A 154 -10.22 -9.42 -20.05
CA ASN A 154 -10.66 -8.19 -19.41
C ASN A 154 -10.24 -6.98 -20.27
N VAL A 155 -11.19 -6.42 -21.01
CA VAL A 155 -11.02 -5.24 -21.87
C VAL A 155 -10.48 -4.02 -21.10
N GLY A 156 -10.75 -3.93 -19.79
CA GLY A 156 -10.20 -2.88 -18.93
C GLY A 156 -8.67 -2.91 -18.82
N ILE A 157 -8.05 -4.09 -18.93
CA ILE A 157 -6.58 -4.24 -18.94
C ILE A 157 -6.00 -3.67 -20.24
N LEU A 158 -6.63 -4.00 -21.37
CA LEU A 158 -6.23 -3.50 -22.68
C LEU A 158 -6.40 -1.98 -22.77
N LEU A 159 -7.51 -1.45 -22.25
CA LEU A 159 -7.74 -0.01 -22.17
C LEU A 159 -6.68 0.68 -21.28
N SER A 160 -6.24 0.05 -20.20
CA SER A 160 -5.15 0.59 -19.37
C SER A 160 -3.83 0.65 -20.13
N GLN A 161 -3.53 -0.31 -21.01
CA GLN A 161 -2.34 -0.28 -21.86
C GLN A 161 -2.42 0.84 -22.90
N VAL A 162 -3.59 1.05 -23.51
CA VAL A 162 -3.82 2.18 -24.42
C VAL A 162 -3.61 3.51 -23.70
N ARG A 163 -4.15 3.66 -22.48
CA ARG A 163 -3.97 4.87 -21.65
C ARG A 163 -2.52 5.12 -21.24
N SER A 164 -1.70 4.07 -21.09
CA SER A 164 -0.28 4.24 -20.77
C SER A 164 0.52 4.84 -21.93
N LYS A 165 0.11 4.58 -23.17
CA LYS A 165 0.72 5.13 -24.39
C LYS A 165 0.12 6.47 -24.79
N LEU A 166 -1.19 6.66 -24.57
CA LEU A 166 -1.93 7.89 -24.86
C LEU A 166 -2.64 8.41 -23.60
N PRO A 167 -1.92 9.10 -22.70
CA PRO A 167 -2.48 9.55 -21.42
C PRO A 167 -3.62 10.58 -21.57
N TRP A 168 -3.59 11.38 -22.65
CA TRP A 168 -4.55 12.46 -22.90
C TRP A 168 -5.71 12.08 -23.83
N ALA A 169 -5.75 10.83 -24.31
CA ALA A 169 -6.81 10.37 -25.21
C ALA A 169 -8.18 10.34 -24.52
N ASP A 170 -9.25 10.56 -25.31
CA ASP A 170 -10.61 10.33 -24.84
C ASP A 170 -10.81 8.84 -24.55
N GLY A 171 -11.05 8.52 -23.27
CA GLY A 171 -11.24 7.14 -22.82
C GLY A 171 -12.46 6.45 -23.42
N LYS A 172 -13.46 7.20 -23.88
CA LYS A 172 -14.63 6.66 -24.59
C LYS A 172 -14.27 6.25 -26.01
N LEU A 173 -13.60 7.13 -26.76
CA LEU A 173 -13.13 6.84 -28.13
C LEU A 173 -12.13 5.68 -28.15
N ALA A 174 -11.21 5.63 -27.19
CA ALA A 174 -10.26 4.53 -27.04
C ALA A 174 -10.96 3.19 -26.73
N MET A 175 -12.05 3.20 -25.94
CA MET A 175 -12.83 2.00 -25.66
C MET A 175 -13.63 1.53 -26.88
N GLU A 176 -14.26 2.45 -27.61
CA GLU A 176 -15.02 2.14 -28.83
C GLU A 176 -14.11 1.55 -29.92
N GLU A 177 -12.93 2.13 -30.13
CA GLU A 177 -11.94 1.62 -31.10
C GLU A 177 -11.40 0.24 -30.69
N LEU A 178 -11.13 0.05 -29.40
CA LEU A 178 -10.68 -1.24 -28.85
C LEU A 178 -11.73 -2.34 -29.03
N GLN A 179 -13.01 -2.04 -28.77
CA GLN A 179 -14.10 -3.00 -29.00
C GLN A 179 -14.26 -3.34 -30.48
N THR A 180 -14.13 -2.33 -31.35
CA THR A 180 -14.21 -2.51 -32.81
C THR A 180 -13.12 -3.46 -33.32
N GLN A 181 -11.86 -3.20 -32.98
CA GLN A 181 -10.75 -4.04 -33.45
C GLN A 181 -10.73 -5.44 -32.80
N ILE A 182 -11.20 -5.58 -31.55
CA ILE A 182 -11.38 -6.91 -30.93
C ILE A 182 -12.47 -7.69 -31.67
N LYS A 183 -13.57 -7.03 -32.04
CA LYS A 183 -14.63 -7.66 -32.83
C LYS A 183 -14.12 -8.10 -34.21
N ASP A 184 -13.33 -7.26 -34.88
CA ASP A 184 -12.72 -7.59 -36.17
C ASP A 184 -11.77 -8.80 -36.06
N LEU A 185 -11.04 -8.93 -34.95
CA LEU A 185 -10.12 -10.04 -34.71
C LEU A 185 -10.84 -11.35 -34.32
N LEU A 186 -11.90 -11.29 -33.51
CA LEU A 186 -12.53 -12.47 -32.88
C LEU A 186 -13.85 -12.91 -33.53
N GLY A 187 -14.47 -12.06 -34.36
CA GLY A 187 -15.82 -12.25 -34.90
C GLY A 187 -16.92 -12.00 -33.85
N GLU A 188 -18.17 -12.31 -34.19
CA GLU A 188 -19.32 -12.10 -33.30
C GLU A 188 -19.20 -12.87 -31.98
N LYS A 189 -19.76 -12.31 -30.89
CA LYS A 189 -19.79 -12.96 -29.58
C LYS A 189 -20.78 -14.12 -29.60
N THR A 190 -20.36 -15.29 -29.15
CA THR A 190 -21.18 -16.52 -29.14
C THR A 190 -21.54 -16.94 -27.71
N ALA A 191 -22.58 -17.77 -27.54
CA ALA A 191 -22.97 -18.29 -26.22
C ALA A 191 -21.85 -19.08 -25.51
N ALA A 192 -20.92 -19.68 -26.27
CA ALA A 192 -19.76 -20.37 -25.74
C ALA A 192 -18.74 -19.45 -25.05
N ASP A 193 -18.79 -18.14 -25.28
CA ASP A 193 -17.93 -17.16 -24.62
C ASP A 193 -18.37 -16.88 -23.16
N ASP A 194 -19.63 -17.18 -22.81
CA ASP A 194 -20.21 -16.95 -21.47
C ASP A 194 -20.04 -18.16 -20.52
N GLU A 195 -19.64 -19.33 -21.01
CA GLU A 195 -19.37 -20.52 -20.19
C GLU A 195 -17.95 -20.49 -19.55
N LYS A 196 -17.75 -21.10 -18.38
CA LYS A 196 -16.42 -21.23 -17.74
C LYS A 196 -15.67 -22.45 -18.29
N LEU A 197 -14.42 -22.27 -18.74
CA LEU A 197 -13.61 -23.37 -19.29
C LEU A 197 -13.29 -24.46 -18.25
N VAL A 198 -13.66 -25.70 -18.56
CA VAL A 198 -13.18 -26.91 -17.90
C VAL A 198 -11.81 -27.27 -18.45
N LYS A 199 -10.79 -27.36 -17.58
CA LYS A 199 -9.40 -27.70 -17.95
C LYS A 199 -9.34 -29.11 -18.56
N LYS A 200 -8.95 -29.22 -19.84
CA LYS A 200 -8.54 -30.50 -20.43
C LYS A 200 -7.07 -30.79 -20.09
N LYS A 201 -6.81 -32.00 -19.55
CA LYS A 201 -5.49 -32.63 -19.47
C LYS A 201 -4.94 -32.82 -20.89
N LYS A 202 -3.65 -32.53 -21.11
CA LYS A 202 -2.93 -32.89 -22.34
C LYS A 202 -1.94 -34.02 -22.05
N ASP A 203 -2.14 -35.14 -22.73
CA ASP A 203 -1.21 -36.26 -22.85
C ASP A 203 0.01 -35.89 -23.72
N ALA A 204 1.12 -36.58 -23.48
CA ALA A 204 2.40 -36.39 -24.13
C ALA A 204 2.58 -37.24 -25.41
N LYS A 205 3.28 -36.67 -26.42
CA LYS A 205 4.32 -37.24 -27.33
C LYS A 205 4.42 -36.45 -28.65
N PRO A 206 5.47 -36.61 -29.49
CA PRO A 206 6.90 -36.76 -29.23
C PRO A 206 7.79 -35.79 -30.07
N ARG A 207 9.10 -35.85 -29.82
CA ARG A 207 10.23 -35.06 -30.36
C ARG A 207 10.55 -35.38 -31.84
N VAL A 208 10.89 -34.37 -32.65
CA VAL A 208 11.58 -34.49 -33.95
C VAL A 208 12.68 -33.41 -34.03
N GLU A 209 13.93 -33.85 -34.23
CA GLU A 209 15.12 -33.06 -34.65
C GLU A 209 15.10 -32.91 -36.19
N LYS A 210 15.63 -31.90 -36.91
CA LYS A 210 16.91 -31.12 -36.97
C LYS A 210 16.78 -30.17 -38.23
N PRO A 211 17.78 -29.39 -38.75
CA PRO A 211 19.06 -28.87 -38.25
C PRO A 211 19.30 -27.35 -38.50
N SER A 212 20.51 -26.87 -38.20
CA SER A 212 21.05 -25.50 -38.26
C SER A 212 21.13 -24.82 -39.64
N SER A 213 21.10 -23.48 -39.67
CA SER A 213 22.22 -22.63 -40.16
C SER A 213 21.95 -21.12 -39.94
N ALA A 214 23.04 -20.38 -39.78
CA ALA A 214 23.16 -18.97 -39.40
C ALA A 214 22.66 -17.97 -40.45
N VAL A 215 22.39 -16.72 -40.06
CA VAL A 215 23.14 -15.52 -40.48
C VAL A 215 22.96 -14.43 -39.42
N ALA A 216 24.09 -13.87 -38.98
CA ALA A 216 24.17 -12.68 -38.16
C ALA A 216 23.97 -11.42 -39.02
N THR A 217 23.29 -10.41 -38.48
CA THR A 217 23.46 -9.03 -38.95
C THR A 217 23.60 -8.13 -37.73
N GLU A 218 24.82 -7.69 -37.49
CA GLU A 218 25.15 -6.58 -36.61
C GLU A 218 24.54 -5.28 -37.16
N VAL A 219 23.90 -4.49 -36.30
CA VAL A 219 23.79 -3.05 -36.49
C VAL A 219 24.27 -2.41 -35.21
N ALA A 220 25.44 -1.78 -35.30
CA ALA A 220 26.10 -1.04 -34.25
C ALA A 220 25.19 0.09 -33.73
N ALA A 221 24.93 0.10 -32.43
CA ALA A 221 24.40 1.26 -31.73
C ALA A 221 25.59 2.13 -31.28
N THR A 222 25.65 3.33 -31.83
CA THR A 222 26.54 4.41 -31.46
C THR A 222 26.41 4.75 -29.96
N ALA A 223 27.55 4.83 -29.30
CA ALA A 223 27.69 5.34 -27.94
C ALA A 223 27.29 6.81 -27.87
N SER A 224 26.26 7.10 -27.07
CA SER A 224 26.05 8.41 -26.45
C SER A 224 25.30 8.21 -25.14
N ASP A 225 25.99 8.57 -24.07
CA ASP A 225 25.53 8.92 -22.73
C ASP A 225 24.92 7.84 -21.83
N ALA A 226 25.52 7.74 -20.65
CA ALA A 226 25.22 6.82 -19.57
C ALA A 226 23.74 6.88 -19.15
N PRO A 227 23.12 5.75 -18.74
CA PRO A 227 21.88 5.82 -18.00
C PRO A 227 22.22 6.33 -16.59
N GLU A 228 21.71 7.50 -16.21
CA GLU A 228 21.47 7.77 -14.79
C GLU A 228 20.61 6.59 -14.28
N GLU A 229 21.21 5.73 -13.46
CA GLU A 229 20.46 4.73 -12.70
C GLU A 229 19.46 5.50 -11.82
N ASN A 230 18.17 5.40 -12.15
CA ASN A 230 17.12 5.88 -11.26
C ASN A 230 17.24 5.13 -9.93
N ASP A 231 17.85 5.78 -8.93
CA ASP A 231 17.95 5.25 -7.57
C ASP A 231 16.54 4.95 -7.04
N PRO A 232 16.18 3.67 -6.81
CA PRO A 232 14.84 3.29 -6.35
C PRO A 232 14.53 3.83 -4.94
N TYR A 233 15.52 4.30 -4.19
CA TYR A 233 15.38 4.83 -2.84
C TYR A 233 15.13 6.35 -2.79
N SER A 234 15.28 7.06 -3.91
CA SER A 234 15.07 8.51 -4.03
C SER A 234 13.65 9.00 -3.65
N ILE A 235 12.69 8.08 -3.56
CA ILE A 235 11.30 8.37 -3.14
C ILE A 235 11.16 8.66 -1.64
N PHE A 236 12.17 8.33 -0.82
CA PHE A 236 12.11 8.45 0.63
C PHE A 236 12.60 9.84 1.08
N PRO A 237 11.85 10.54 1.95
CA PRO A 237 12.28 11.83 2.48
C PRO A 237 13.52 11.67 3.38
N LYS A 238 14.27 12.75 3.59
CA LYS A 238 15.39 12.70 4.54
C LYS A 238 14.86 12.63 5.98
N PRO A 239 15.62 12.05 6.92
CA PRO A 239 15.23 12.02 8.34
C PRO A 239 14.92 13.40 8.94
N GLU A 240 15.61 14.44 8.48
CA GLU A 240 15.42 15.83 8.91
C GLU A 240 14.06 16.43 8.48
N ASP A 241 13.44 15.89 7.44
CA ASP A 241 12.15 16.35 6.91
C ASP A 241 10.96 15.72 7.67
N ASN A 242 11.22 14.90 8.69
CA ASN A 242 10.21 14.14 9.43
C ASN A 242 9.42 14.97 10.46
N ILE A 243 9.01 16.18 10.05
CA ILE A 243 8.23 17.14 10.84
C ILE A 243 6.79 17.27 10.36
N SER A 244 6.50 16.80 9.14
CA SER A 244 5.17 16.90 8.54
C SER A 244 4.15 16.00 9.23
N VAL A 245 2.87 16.30 9.04
CA VAL A 245 1.78 15.46 9.56
C VAL A 245 1.79 14.12 8.84
N HIS A 246 2.05 13.06 9.60
CA HIS A 246 2.14 11.70 9.06
C HIS A 246 0.79 11.10 8.70
N THR A 247 -0.21 11.36 9.55
CA THR A 247 -1.56 10.85 9.38
C THR A 247 -2.55 11.73 10.13
N GLU A 248 -3.76 11.81 9.59
CA GLU A 248 -4.91 12.41 10.26
C GLU A 248 -5.81 11.26 10.74
N VAL A 249 -6.00 11.15 12.05
CA VAL A 249 -6.95 10.19 12.64
C VAL A 249 -8.23 10.93 12.98
N PHE A 250 -9.31 10.59 12.28
CA PHE A 250 -10.65 11.12 12.53
C PHE A 250 -11.27 10.34 13.68
N MET A 251 -11.51 11.01 14.80
CA MET A 251 -12.11 10.42 15.99
C MET A 251 -13.64 10.53 15.94
N SER A 252 -14.34 9.64 16.65
CA SER A 252 -15.80 9.59 16.67
C SER A 252 -16.49 10.79 17.34
N ASP A 253 -15.75 11.55 18.14
CA ASP A 253 -16.21 12.82 18.75
C ASP A 253 -16.11 14.03 17.79
N GLY A 254 -15.64 13.80 16.55
CA GLY A 254 -15.43 14.83 15.54
C GLY A 254 -14.07 15.53 15.63
N SER A 255 -13.22 15.18 16.60
CA SER A 255 -11.84 15.67 16.66
C SER A 255 -10.96 15.00 15.60
N ILE A 256 -9.95 15.73 15.13
CA ILE A 256 -8.98 15.23 14.15
C ILE A 256 -7.60 15.28 14.81
N MET A 257 -7.01 14.12 15.05
CA MET A 257 -5.65 14.03 15.57
C MET A 257 -4.66 14.16 14.41
N ARG A 258 -3.87 15.24 14.42
CA ARG A 258 -2.81 15.50 13.45
C ARG A 258 -1.46 15.11 14.03
N LEU A 259 -1.06 13.87 13.77
CA LEU A 259 0.10 13.25 14.39
C LEU A 259 1.37 13.64 13.63
N HIS A 260 2.28 14.31 14.32
CA HIS A 260 3.55 14.80 13.79
C HIS A 260 4.60 14.85 14.91
N ASN A 261 5.88 14.89 14.56
CA ASN A 261 6.94 15.10 15.55
C ASN A 261 7.06 16.59 15.90
N PRO A 262 6.96 16.97 17.20
CA PRO A 262 7.37 18.29 17.64
C PRO A 262 8.86 18.51 17.36
N ARG A 263 9.28 19.75 17.06
CA ARG A 263 10.69 20.09 16.75
C ARG A 263 11.67 19.56 17.78
N ALA A 264 11.40 19.74 19.07
CA ALA A 264 12.28 19.26 20.14
C ALA A 264 12.48 17.73 20.12
N ARG A 265 11.43 16.97 19.74
CA ARG A 265 11.49 15.51 19.66
C ARG A 265 12.34 15.08 18.45
N LEU A 266 12.14 15.74 17.31
CA LEU A 266 12.93 15.50 16.10
C LEU A 266 14.41 15.87 16.30
N GLU A 267 14.70 17.00 16.94
CA GLU A 267 16.08 17.42 17.26
C GLU A 267 16.81 16.41 18.14
N LYS A 268 16.12 15.88 19.17
CA LYS A 268 16.66 14.80 20.01
C LYS A 268 16.96 13.56 19.16
N HIS A 269 16.02 13.16 18.31
CA HIS A 269 16.17 12.01 17.43
C HIS A 269 17.35 12.18 16.45
N LEU A 270 17.46 13.33 15.77
CA LEU A 270 18.56 13.63 14.84
C LEU A 270 19.92 13.65 15.55
N LYS A 271 19.96 14.10 16.80
CA LYS A 271 21.18 14.05 17.62
C LYS A 271 21.60 12.62 17.95
N GLU A 272 20.64 11.74 18.25
CA GLU A 272 20.90 10.33 18.57
C GLU A 272 21.30 9.51 17.32
N THR A 273 20.70 9.79 16.16
CA THR A 273 21.01 9.10 14.90
C THR A 273 22.16 9.73 14.11
N GLY A 274 22.56 10.96 14.45
CA GLY A 274 23.49 11.77 13.64
C GLY A 274 22.92 12.15 12.27
N GLY A 275 21.59 12.21 12.13
CA GLY A 275 20.90 12.49 10.88
C GLY A 275 20.95 11.36 9.84
N LYS A 276 21.47 10.18 10.21
CA LYS A 276 21.55 9.02 9.32
C LYS A 276 20.21 8.32 9.19
N PHE A 277 19.97 7.70 8.04
CA PHE A 277 18.86 6.78 7.88
C PHE A 277 19.03 5.59 8.84
N VAL A 278 17.93 5.24 9.50
CA VAL A 278 17.81 4.04 10.33
C VAL A 278 16.55 3.29 9.89
N THR A 279 16.74 2.05 9.45
CA THR A 279 15.67 1.11 9.06
C THR A 279 15.74 -0.15 9.92
N ARG A 280 14.75 -1.04 9.77
CA ARG A 280 14.81 -2.39 10.34
C ARG A 280 14.12 -3.40 9.46
N PHE A 281 14.69 -4.60 9.39
CA PHE A 281 14.05 -5.79 8.86
C PHE A 281 13.62 -6.67 10.05
N PRO A 282 12.30 -6.79 10.35
CA PRO A 282 11.83 -7.47 11.54
C PRO A 282 11.16 -8.83 11.29
N PRO A 283 11.90 -9.91 10.95
CA PRO A 283 11.30 -11.21 10.68
C PRO A 283 10.84 -11.94 11.95
N GLU A 284 9.74 -12.69 11.84
CA GLU A 284 9.33 -13.63 12.88
C GLU A 284 10.20 -14.91 12.81
N PRO A 285 10.84 -15.36 13.92
CA PRO A 285 11.72 -16.52 13.96
C PRO A 285 10.94 -17.85 14.04
N ASN A 286 9.92 -17.99 13.21
CA ASN A 286 8.99 -19.11 13.26
C ASN A 286 8.87 -19.88 11.94
N GLY A 287 9.61 -19.49 10.90
CA GLY A 287 9.58 -20.16 9.61
C GLY A 287 10.67 -19.70 8.65
N TYR A 288 10.80 -20.43 7.54
CA TYR A 288 11.78 -20.15 6.50
C TYR A 288 11.38 -18.93 5.66
N LEU A 289 12.34 -18.03 5.43
CA LEU A 289 12.15 -16.87 4.57
C LEU A 289 11.88 -17.30 3.13
N HIS A 290 10.87 -16.75 2.48
CA HIS A 290 10.61 -16.87 1.04
C HIS A 290 11.00 -15.61 0.24
N ILE A 291 10.90 -15.67 -1.09
CA ILE A 291 11.19 -14.57 -2.03
C ILE A 291 10.53 -13.22 -1.69
N GLY A 292 9.33 -13.22 -1.09
CA GLY A 292 8.71 -11.99 -0.58
C GLY A 292 9.54 -11.25 0.46
N HIS A 293 10.32 -11.96 1.28
CA HIS A 293 11.23 -11.37 2.26
C HIS A 293 12.50 -10.83 1.60
N ALA A 294 12.92 -11.34 0.42
CA ALA A 294 14.00 -10.70 -0.32
C ALA A 294 13.62 -9.27 -0.74
N LYS A 295 12.36 -9.02 -1.12
CA LYS A 295 11.90 -7.66 -1.36
C LYS A 295 11.96 -6.79 -0.09
N ALA A 296 11.56 -7.34 1.06
CA ALA A 296 11.66 -6.62 2.33
C ALA A 296 13.12 -6.28 2.67
N MET A 297 14.02 -7.27 2.61
CA MET A 297 15.45 -7.07 2.84
C MET A 297 16.05 -6.05 1.86
N PHE A 298 15.69 -6.14 0.57
CA PHE A 298 16.12 -5.17 -0.44
C PHE A 298 15.68 -3.75 -0.09
N VAL A 299 14.43 -3.57 0.36
CA VAL A 299 13.91 -2.25 0.75
C VAL A 299 14.60 -1.74 2.03
N ASP A 300 14.64 -2.55 3.09
CA ASP A 300 15.13 -2.14 4.41
C ASP A 300 16.66 -1.97 4.45
N PHE A 301 17.41 -3.01 4.07
CA PHE A 301 18.87 -2.96 4.04
C PHE A 301 19.39 -2.14 2.87
N GLY A 302 18.70 -2.15 1.74
CA GLY A 302 19.12 -1.39 0.56
C GLY A 302 19.05 0.12 0.79
N LEU A 303 17.97 0.63 1.40
CA LEU A 303 17.87 2.05 1.74
C LEU A 303 19.01 2.47 2.68
N ALA A 304 19.25 1.69 3.74
CA ALA A 304 20.35 1.97 4.66
C ALA A 304 21.72 1.91 3.97
N LYS A 305 21.95 0.93 3.09
CA LYS A 305 23.22 0.78 2.38
C LYS A 305 23.48 1.94 1.41
N GLU A 306 22.49 2.34 0.63
CA GLU A 306 22.64 3.40 -0.39
C GLU A 306 22.86 4.78 0.24
N THR A 307 22.23 5.01 1.39
CA THR A 307 22.30 6.30 2.11
C THR A 307 23.42 6.36 3.16
N GLY A 308 24.21 5.29 3.32
CA GLY A 308 25.21 5.20 4.39
C GLY A 308 24.62 5.17 5.81
N GLY A 309 23.35 4.75 5.93
CA GLY A 309 22.61 4.57 7.16
C GLY A 309 22.80 3.20 7.82
N ASN A 310 21.92 2.89 8.77
CA ASN A 310 21.94 1.68 9.59
C ASN A 310 20.64 0.89 9.41
N CYS A 311 20.74 -0.44 9.31
CA CYS A 311 19.56 -1.32 9.31
C CYS A 311 19.69 -2.35 10.45
N TYR A 312 18.69 -2.39 11.33
CA TYR A 312 18.57 -3.43 12.34
C TYR A 312 18.03 -4.73 11.73
N LEU A 313 18.60 -5.87 12.14
CA LEU A 313 17.93 -7.16 12.02
C LEU A 313 17.26 -7.44 13.35
N ARG A 314 15.93 -7.24 13.43
CA ARG A 314 15.19 -7.37 14.68
C ARG A 314 14.33 -8.63 14.66
N PHE A 315 14.63 -9.61 15.49
CA PHE A 315 13.75 -10.78 15.60
C PHE A 315 12.48 -10.40 16.34
N ASP A 316 11.33 -10.62 15.70
CA ASP A 316 10.04 -10.49 16.36
C ASP A 316 9.70 -11.76 17.13
N ASP A 317 10.26 -11.86 18.33
CA ASP A 317 10.08 -12.96 19.28
C ASP A 317 8.98 -12.67 20.31
N THR A 318 8.03 -11.78 20.03
CA THR A 318 6.93 -11.46 20.98
C THR A 318 6.06 -12.64 21.39
N ASN A 319 6.08 -13.75 20.64
CA ASN A 319 5.31 -14.95 20.93
C ASN A 319 6.22 -16.12 21.39
N PRO A 320 6.16 -16.53 22.68
CA PRO A 320 7.08 -17.54 23.24
C PRO A 320 6.93 -18.95 22.62
N GLU A 321 5.79 -19.28 22.01
CA GLU A 321 5.52 -20.62 21.46
C GLU A 321 6.03 -20.83 20.03
N ALA A 322 6.27 -19.74 19.30
CA ALA A 322 6.49 -19.80 17.86
C ALA A 322 7.97 -19.87 17.48
N GLU A 323 8.86 -19.53 18.41
CA GLU A 323 10.28 -19.33 18.16
C GLU A 323 11.06 -20.66 18.24
N LYS A 324 11.95 -20.87 17.26
CA LYS A 324 12.92 -21.97 17.26
C LYS A 324 14.29 -21.47 16.84
N GLN A 325 15.33 -21.93 17.52
CA GLN A 325 16.73 -21.58 17.21
C GLN A 325 17.09 -21.84 15.75
N GLU A 326 16.62 -22.97 15.19
CA GLU A 326 16.82 -23.33 13.77
C GLU A 326 16.40 -22.21 12.80
N TYR A 327 15.29 -21.53 13.06
CA TYR A 327 14.80 -20.45 12.20
C TYR A 327 15.62 -19.18 12.36
N ILE A 328 16.08 -18.88 13.58
CA ILE A 328 16.97 -17.74 13.87
C ILE A 328 18.28 -17.91 13.11
N ASP A 329 18.91 -19.08 13.24
CA ASP A 329 20.17 -19.41 12.58
C ASP A 329 20.04 -19.35 11.05
N HIS A 330 18.94 -19.90 10.52
CA HIS A 330 18.66 -19.87 9.09
C HIS A 330 18.39 -18.44 8.57
N ILE A 331 17.67 -17.59 9.33
CA ILE A 331 17.45 -16.18 8.96
C ILE A 331 18.80 -15.46 8.89
N HIS A 332 19.69 -15.66 9.87
CA HIS A 332 21.05 -15.11 9.82
C HIS A 332 21.82 -15.56 8.59
N GLU A 333 21.79 -16.87 8.29
CA GLU A 333 22.46 -17.42 7.12
C GLU A 333 21.95 -16.78 5.83
N ILE A 334 20.63 -16.64 5.67
CA ILE A 334 20.02 -16.05 4.48
C ILE A 334 20.31 -14.56 4.36
N VAL A 335 20.24 -13.80 5.45
CA VAL A 335 20.58 -12.36 5.43
C VAL A 335 22.02 -12.16 4.97
N ASN A 336 22.95 -12.95 5.52
CA ASN A 336 24.36 -12.93 5.12
C ASN A 336 24.56 -13.39 3.67
N TRP A 337 23.88 -14.47 3.27
CA TRP A 337 23.95 -14.99 1.89
C TRP A 337 23.44 -13.96 0.87
N MET A 338 22.36 -13.24 1.19
CA MET A 338 21.81 -12.18 0.35
C MET A 338 22.73 -10.95 0.20
N GLY A 339 23.87 -10.92 0.91
CA GLY A 339 24.86 -9.84 0.87
C GLY A 339 24.55 -8.66 1.80
N TRP A 340 23.60 -8.83 2.73
CA TRP A 340 23.23 -7.80 3.70
C TRP A 340 24.05 -7.94 4.98
N LYS A 341 24.39 -6.80 5.58
CA LYS A 341 25.07 -6.75 6.89
C LYS A 341 24.24 -5.91 7.85
N PRO A 342 23.65 -6.52 8.89
CA PRO A 342 22.92 -5.75 9.89
C PRO A 342 23.87 -4.88 10.69
N PHE A 343 23.44 -3.65 10.99
CA PHE A 343 24.13 -2.74 11.89
C PHE A 343 24.17 -3.33 13.31
N LYS A 344 23.03 -3.85 13.75
CA LYS A 344 22.87 -4.57 15.01
C LYS A 344 21.78 -5.62 14.87
N VAL A 345 21.96 -6.73 15.56
CA VAL A 345 20.94 -7.77 15.74
C VAL A 345 20.28 -7.53 17.09
N THR A 346 18.96 -7.41 17.10
CA THR A 346 18.16 -7.16 18.32
C THR A 346 16.98 -8.12 18.38
N TYR A 347 16.44 -8.31 19.58
CA TYR A 347 15.24 -9.08 19.82
C TYR A 347 14.17 -8.18 20.41
N SER A 348 12.91 -8.35 20.02
CA SER A 348 11.80 -7.61 20.64
C SER A 348 11.76 -7.85 22.16
N SER A 349 12.14 -9.05 22.61
CA SER A 349 12.24 -9.42 24.02
C SER A 349 13.32 -8.68 24.82
N ASP A 350 14.36 -8.15 24.16
CA ASP A 350 15.36 -7.28 24.80
C ASP A 350 14.70 -6.03 25.41
N TYR A 351 13.56 -5.60 24.85
CA TYR A 351 12.82 -4.40 25.23
C TYR A 351 11.64 -4.67 26.18
N PHE A 352 11.39 -5.92 26.62
CA PHE A 352 10.20 -6.24 27.45
C PHE A 352 10.09 -5.42 28.73
N THR A 353 11.22 -5.07 29.36
CA THR A 353 11.21 -4.21 30.55
C THR A 353 10.67 -2.81 30.21
N GLN A 354 11.19 -2.18 29.15
CA GLN A 354 10.77 -0.85 28.71
C GLN A 354 9.32 -0.87 28.20
N LEU A 355 8.93 -1.93 27.47
CA LEU A 355 7.56 -2.13 27.01
C LEU A 355 6.59 -2.22 28.19
N TYR A 356 6.94 -2.94 29.26
CA TYR A 356 6.11 -3.03 30.46
C TYR A 356 5.99 -1.68 31.19
N GLU A 357 7.09 -0.95 31.34
CA GLU A 357 7.10 0.38 31.96
C GLU A 357 6.23 1.38 31.18
N LEU A 358 6.31 1.34 29.85
CA LEU A 358 5.46 2.15 28.97
C LEU A 358 4.00 1.72 29.04
N ALA A 359 3.70 0.43 29.26
CA ALA A 359 2.33 -0.04 29.44
C ALA A 359 1.73 0.48 30.76
N VAL A 360 2.52 0.49 31.83
CA VAL A 360 2.16 1.10 33.12
C VAL A 360 1.89 2.60 32.95
N GLU A 361 2.74 3.30 32.20
CA GLU A 361 2.54 4.73 31.90
C GLU A 361 1.27 4.97 31.08
N LEU A 362 0.97 4.11 30.11
CA LEU A 362 -0.26 4.18 29.33
C LEU A 362 -1.51 4.03 30.20
N ILE A 363 -1.48 3.15 31.21
CA ILE A 363 -2.57 3.00 32.19
C ILE A 363 -2.69 4.27 33.04
N LYS A 364 -1.58 4.82 33.54
CA LYS A 364 -1.57 6.07 34.34
C LYS A 364 -2.16 7.26 33.59
N ARG A 365 -2.00 7.29 32.27
CA ARG A 365 -2.56 8.32 31.37
C ARG A 365 -4.05 8.08 31.01
N ASP A 366 -4.69 7.08 31.60
CA ASP A 366 -6.04 6.61 31.24
C ASP A 366 -6.18 6.25 29.74
N ARG A 367 -5.11 5.69 29.16
CA ARG A 367 -5.06 5.24 27.76
C ARG A 367 -4.97 3.72 27.63
N ALA A 368 -5.04 2.98 28.72
CA ALA A 368 -5.14 1.52 28.74
C ALA A 368 -5.87 1.04 30.00
N TYR A 369 -6.51 -0.12 29.90
CA TYR A 369 -7.24 -0.76 31.00
C TYR A 369 -7.10 -2.28 30.93
N VAL A 370 -7.22 -2.94 32.09
CA VAL A 370 -7.29 -4.40 32.15
C VAL A 370 -8.71 -4.84 31.82
N ASP A 371 -8.85 -5.87 31.00
CA ASP A 371 -10.12 -6.39 30.52
C ASP A 371 -10.24 -7.89 30.82
N HIS A 372 -11.43 -8.33 31.25
CA HIS A 372 -11.73 -9.73 31.58
C HIS A 372 -12.67 -10.40 30.56
N GLN A 373 -12.96 -9.73 29.44
CA GLN A 373 -13.68 -10.34 28.34
C GLN A 373 -12.90 -11.54 27.78
N THR A 374 -13.63 -12.61 27.51
CA THR A 374 -13.13 -13.74 26.72
C THR A 374 -12.85 -13.32 25.28
N GLY A 375 -12.04 -14.09 24.57
CA GLY A 375 -11.69 -13.79 23.17
C GLY A 375 -12.91 -13.67 22.23
N ASP A 376 -13.98 -14.41 22.51
CA ASP A 376 -15.20 -14.37 21.69
C ASP A 376 -16.10 -13.18 22.06
N GLU A 377 -16.16 -12.80 23.34
CA GLU A 377 -16.81 -11.56 23.76
C GLU A 377 -16.12 -10.32 23.17
N VAL A 378 -14.78 -10.29 23.15
CA VAL A 378 -14.04 -9.19 22.51
C VAL A 378 -14.39 -9.08 21.02
N LYS A 379 -14.45 -10.20 20.30
CA LYS A 379 -14.85 -10.20 18.87
C LYS A 379 -16.27 -9.70 18.67
N LEU A 380 -17.21 -10.17 19.49
CA LEU A 380 -18.61 -9.77 19.44
C LEU A 380 -18.75 -8.27 19.70
N TYR A 381 -18.16 -7.77 20.78
CA TYR A 381 -18.25 -6.36 21.16
C TYR A 381 -17.58 -5.44 20.13
N ARG A 382 -16.47 -5.86 19.52
CA ARG A 382 -15.86 -5.14 18.40
C ARG A 382 -16.76 -5.10 17.16
N SER A 383 -17.45 -6.19 16.86
CA SER A 383 -18.39 -6.22 15.72
C SER A 383 -19.61 -5.32 15.93
N GLU A 384 -20.06 -5.20 17.19
CA GLU A 384 -21.17 -4.32 17.60
C GLU A 384 -20.73 -2.89 17.93
N LYS A 385 -19.44 -2.57 17.86
CA LYS A 385 -18.83 -1.30 18.32
C LYS A 385 -19.21 -0.94 19.77
N ARG A 386 -19.38 -1.94 20.62
CA ARG A 386 -19.76 -1.81 22.03
C ARG A 386 -18.52 -1.74 22.93
N GLU A 387 -18.52 -0.81 23.88
CA GLU A 387 -17.44 -0.70 24.87
C GLU A 387 -17.42 -1.90 25.82
N SER A 388 -16.22 -2.32 26.25
CA SER A 388 -16.07 -3.33 27.30
C SER A 388 -16.70 -2.83 28.61
N PRO A 389 -17.38 -3.68 29.40
CA PRO A 389 -17.85 -3.35 30.74
C PRO A 389 -16.74 -2.81 31.67
N TRP A 390 -15.50 -3.20 31.37
CA TRP A 390 -14.32 -2.91 32.17
C TRP A 390 -13.51 -1.70 31.70
N ARG A 391 -13.95 -1.03 30.63
CA ARG A 391 -13.23 0.09 29.99
C ARG A 391 -13.07 1.33 30.88
N ASN A 392 -14.02 1.55 31.78
CA ASN A 392 -14.08 2.74 32.65
C ASN A 392 -13.74 2.43 34.11
N ARG A 393 -13.05 1.31 34.37
CA ARG A 393 -12.59 0.99 35.72
C ARG A 393 -11.53 2.01 36.20
N PRO A 394 -11.37 2.21 37.53
CA PRO A 394 -10.35 3.10 38.05
C PRO A 394 -8.94 2.74 37.59
N ILE A 395 -8.09 3.75 37.40
CA ILE A 395 -6.68 3.60 37.00
C ILE A 395 -5.92 2.71 38.00
N GLU A 396 -6.12 2.96 39.30
CA GLU A 396 -5.49 2.21 40.40
C GLU A 396 -5.82 0.72 40.36
N GLU A 397 -7.06 0.38 40.00
CA GLU A 397 -7.50 -1.01 39.84
C GLU A 397 -6.80 -1.67 38.65
N SER A 398 -6.72 -0.98 37.50
CA SER A 398 -6.00 -1.48 36.32
C SER A 398 -4.50 -1.68 36.60
N LEU A 399 -3.87 -0.78 37.35
CA LEU A 399 -2.46 -0.90 37.74
C LEU A 399 -2.22 -2.13 38.61
N LYS A 400 -3.06 -2.34 39.62
CA LYS A 400 -2.97 -3.51 40.49
C LYS A 400 -3.16 -4.80 39.71
N LEU A 401 -4.20 -4.87 38.88
CA LEU A 401 -4.49 -6.08 38.10
C LEU A 401 -3.41 -6.36 37.05
N PHE A 402 -2.82 -5.34 36.44
CA PHE A 402 -1.73 -5.55 35.50
C PHE A 402 -0.45 -6.07 36.19
N ASP A 403 -0.18 -5.65 37.43
CA ASP A 403 0.87 -6.26 38.27
C ASP A 403 0.51 -7.70 38.66
N ASP A 404 -0.74 -7.98 39.02
CA ASP A 404 -1.22 -9.34 39.31
C ASP A 404 -1.09 -10.26 38.08
N MET A 405 -1.35 -9.75 36.87
CA MET A 405 -1.11 -10.45 35.59
C MET A 405 0.38 -10.77 35.43
N ARG A 406 1.28 -9.81 35.68
CA ARG A 406 2.74 -9.99 35.60
C ARG A 406 3.26 -11.00 36.63
N ARG A 407 2.64 -11.08 37.80
CA ARG A 407 2.99 -12.02 38.88
C ARG A 407 2.41 -13.41 38.68
N GLY A 408 1.63 -13.63 37.61
CA GLY A 408 1.03 -14.93 37.30
C GLY A 408 -0.12 -15.32 38.23
N LEU A 409 -0.79 -14.35 38.86
CA LEU A 409 -1.93 -14.59 39.76
C LEU A 409 -3.25 -14.82 39.01
N ILE A 410 -3.25 -14.65 37.69
CA ILE A 410 -4.42 -14.76 36.82
C ILE A 410 -4.11 -15.76 35.70
N ASP A 411 -5.02 -16.69 35.44
CA ASP A 411 -4.82 -17.72 34.42
C ASP A 411 -4.86 -17.14 32.99
N GLU A 412 -4.30 -17.90 32.03
CA GLU A 412 -4.33 -17.54 30.61
C GLU A 412 -5.74 -17.26 30.10
N GLY A 413 -5.87 -16.20 29.31
CA GLY A 413 -7.14 -15.79 28.70
C GLY A 413 -8.16 -15.17 29.66
N LYS A 414 -7.92 -15.15 30.98
CA LYS A 414 -8.82 -14.52 31.96
C LYS A 414 -8.63 -13.01 32.12
N ALA A 415 -7.48 -12.48 31.69
CA ALA A 415 -7.26 -11.04 31.64
C ALA A 415 -6.36 -10.65 30.45
N THR A 416 -6.61 -9.48 29.89
CA THR A 416 -5.78 -8.84 28.86
C THR A 416 -5.62 -7.36 29.17
N LEU A 417 -4.48 -6.77 28.80
CA LEU A 417 -4.36 -5.31 28.79
C LEU A 417 -4.83 -4.82 27.43
N ARG A 418 -5.75 -3.84 27.40
CA ARG A 418 -6.27 -3.24 26.18
C ARG A 418 -5.95 -1.75 26.15
N MET A 419 -5.60 -1.27 24.96
CA MET A 419 -5.46 0.16 24.69
C MET A 419 -6.85 0.79 24.68
N LYS A 420 -7.03 1.95 25.32
CA LYS A 420 -8.29 2.68 25.40
C LYS A 420 -8.36 3.68 24.23
N GLN A 421 -8.70 3.15 23.07
CA GLN A 421 -8.78 3.86 21.81
C GLN A 421 -10.21 4.33 21.54
N ASP A 422 -10.68 4.32 20.29
CA ASP A 422 -11.99 4.77 19.87
C ASP A 422 -12.80 3.62 19.25
N MET A 423 -13.70 3.05 20.05
CA MET A 423 -14.56 1.93 19.64
C MET A 423 -15.55 2.29 18.53
N LYS A 424 -15.85 3.58 18.32
CA LYS A 424 -16.81 4.04 17.31
C LYS A 424 -16.14 4.52 16.04
N ASN A 425 -14.81 4.45 15.95
CA ASN A 425 -14.05 4.84 14.77
C ASN A 425 -14.53 4.10 13.51
N GLU A 426 -14.23 4.64 12.33
CA GLU A 426 -14.44 3.92 11.06
C GLU A 426 -13.38 2.81 10.88
N ASN A 427 -12.18 3.02 11.42
CA ASN A 427 -11.07 2.08 11.34
C ASN A 427 -11.14 1.02 12.47
N PRO A 428 -11.28 -0.28 12.14
CA PRO A 428 -11.33 -1.34 13.15
C PRO A 428 -10.07 -1.50 14.00
N ASN A 429 -8.93 -1.01 13.53
CA ASN A 429 -7.68 -1.04 14.29
C ASN A 429 -7.65 0.00 15.43
N MET A 430 -8.69 0.82 15.57
CA MET A 430 -8.89 1.71 16.72
C MET A 430 -9.84 1.11 17.77
N TYR A 431 -10.27 -0.15 17.63
CA TYR A 431 -11.23 -0.79 18.54
C TYR A 431 -10.54 -1.47 19.72
N ASP A 432 -10.01 -0.65 20.63
CA ASP A 432 -9.35 -1.05 21.86
C ASP A 432 -8.47 -2.29 21.68
N LEU A 433 -7.40 -2.14 20.89
CA LEU A 433 -6.46 -3.21 20.57
C LEU A 433 -5.82 -3.81 21.84
N ILE A 434 -5.50 -5.10 21.77
CA ILE A 434 -4.92 -5.81 22.92
C ILE A 434 -3.43 -5.50 22.95
N ALA A 435 -2.95 -4.95 24.06
CA ALA A 435 -1.55 -4.64 24.30
C ALA A 435 -0.81 -5.83 24.91
N TYR A 436 -1.37 -6.50 25.92
CA TYR A 436 -0.73 -7.66 26.59
C TYR A 436 -1.68 -8.85 26.75
N ARG A 437 -1.11 -10.04 26.69
CA ARG A 437 -1.77 -11.33 26.99
C ARG A 437 -0.95 -12.13 27.99
N ILE A 438 -1.63 -12.92 28.81
CA ILE A 438 -1.00 -13.88 29.72
C ILE A 438 -0.67 -15.14 28.93
N LYS A 439 0.58 -15.61 29.05
CA LYS A 439 1.02 -16.94 28.62
C LYS A 439 2.05 -17.45 29.63
N PHE A 440 1.92 -18.68 30.09
CA PHE A 440 2.86 -19.33 31.01
C PHE A 440 3.94 -20.13 30.28
N THR A 441 3.84 -20.27 28.95
CA THR A 441 4.90 -20.88 28.15
C THR A 441 6.21 -20.10 28.32
N PRO A 442 7.31 -20.78 28.72
CA PRO A 442 8.64 -20.19 28.78
C PRO A 442 9.06 -19.54 27.46
N HIS A 443 9.69 -18.38 27.53
CA HIS A 443 10.24 -17.73 26.34
C HIS A 443 11.64 -18.28 26.02
N PRO A 444 11.97 -18.59 24.75
CA PRO A 444 13.29 -19.15 24.41
C PRO A 444 14.47 -18.23 24.76
N HIS A 445 14.36 -16.92 24.49
CA HIS A 445 15.40 -15.93 24.85
C HIS A 445 15.43 -15.50 26.33
N VAL A 446 14.27 -15.16 26.93
CA VAL A 446 14.21 -14.57 28.30
C VAL A 446 13.76 -15.54 29.40
N GLY A 447 13.51 -16.80 29.07
CA GLY A 447 13.09 -17.85 29.99
C GLY A 447 11.75 -17.55 30.68
N ASP A 448 11.67 -17.87 31.96
CA ASP A 448 10.44 -17.79 32.78
C ASP A 448 10.28 -16.44 33.48
N LYS A 449 11.05 -15.42 33.07
CA LYS A 449 11.04 -14.09 33.71
C LYS A 449 9.70 -13.36 33.53
N TRP A 450 8.95 -13.70 32.48
CA TRP A 450 7.70 -13.06 32.11
C TRP A 450 6.61 -14.10 31.88
N CYS A 451 5.40 -13.82 32.38
CA CYS A 451 4.18 -14.58 32.04
C CYS A 451 3.13 -13.71 31.33
N ILE A 452 3.50 -12.48 30.98
CA ILE A 452 2.73 -11.57 30.15
C ILE A 452 3.57 -11.13 28.97
N TYR A 453 2.99 -11.17 27.78
CA TYR A 453 3.70 -10.85 26.55
C TYR A 453 2.94 -9.76 25.78
N PRO A 454 3.67 -8.77 25.26
CA PRO A 454 3.07 -7.71 24.47
C PRO A 454 2.63 -8.25 23.10
N SER A 455 1.63 -7.62 22.50
CA SER A 455 1.18 -7.94 21.15
C SER A 455 2.08 -7.32 20.08
N TYR A 456 1.96 -7.81 18.86
CA TYR A 456 2.62 -7.25 17.67
C TYR A 456 2.36 -5.74 17.53
N ASP A 457 1.08 -5.32 17.61
CA ASP A 457 0.67 -3.93 17.43
C ASP A 457 1.24 -2.99 18.49
N TYR A 458 1.42 -3.50 19.72
CA TYR A 458 2.03 -2.74 20.81
C TYR A 458 3.55 -2.68 20.69
N THR A 459 4.18 -3.80 20.33
CA THR A 459 5.64 -3.94 20.37
C THR A 459 6.32 -3.20 19.23
N HIS A 460 5.90 -3.44 17.97
CA HIS A 460 6.67 -2.97 16.81
C HIS A 460 6.80 -1.46 16.76
N CYS A 461 5.72 -0.72 17.03
CA CYS A 461 5.74 0.73 17.01
C CYS A 461 6.65 1.31 18.10
N ILE A 462 6.54 0.81 19.33
CA ILE A 462 7.35 1.29 20.45
C ILE A 462 8.82 0.96 20.22
N VAL A 463 9.14 -0.27 19.78
CA VAL A 463 10.54 -0.65 19.54
C VAL A 463 11.13 0.14 18.37
N ASP A 464 10.34 0.48 17.34
CA ASP A 464 10.80 1.40 16.29
C ASP A 464 11.19 2.78 16.86
N ALA A 465 10.40 3.31 17.80
CA ALA A 465 10.74 4.55 18.46
C ALA A 465 11.97 4.42 19.38
N LEU A 466 12.11 3.30 20.12
CA LEU A 466 13.25 3.04 21.01
C LEU A 466 14.57 2.84 20.25
N GLU A 467 14.52 2.18 19.09
CA GLU A 467 15.67 1.98 18.20
C GLU A 467 15.99 3.20 17.33
N ASN A 468 15.22 4.28 17.48
CA ASN A 468 15.30 5.48 16.64
C ASN A 468 15.24 5.14 15.15
N VAL A 469 14.28 4.31 14.76
CA VAL A 469 14.02 3.99 13.36
C VAL A 469 13.49 5.25 12.67
N THR A 470 14.20 5.72 11.65
CA THR A 470 13.75 6.85 10.82
C THR A 470 12.63 6.42 9.87
N HIS A 471 12.78 5.25 9.24
CA HIS A 471 11.94 4.75 8.17
C HIS A 471 11.45 3.34 8.53
N SER A 472 10.20 3.25 8.98
CA SER A 472 9.50 2.00 9.24
C SER A 472 8.80 1.55 7.96
N LEU A 473 9.47 0.71 7.19
CA LEU A 473 8.96 0.21 5.91
C LEU A 473 8.21 -1.11 6.15
N CYS A 474 7.01 -1.24 5.58
CA CYS A 474 6.20 -2.46 5.72
C CYS A 474 5.33 -2.72 4.49
N THR A 475 4.55 -3.80 4.47
CA THR A 475 3.65 -4.10 3.35
C THR A 475 2.33 -3.33 3.47
N LEU A 476 1.67 -3.06 2.34
CA LEU A 476 0.36 -2.38 2.27
C LEU A 476 -0.76 -3.06 3.09
N GLU A 477 -0.58 -4.34 3.43
CA GLU A 477 -1.51 -5.09 4.28
C GLU A 477 -1.69 -4.44 5.66
N PHE A 478 -0.71 -3.64 6.10
CA PHE A 478 -0.69 -2.94 7.37
C PHE A 478 -1.07 -1.45 7.29
N GLU A 479 -1.46 -0.93 6.12
CA GLU A 479 -1.82 0.49 5.94
C GLU A 479 -2.92 0.93 6.91
N SER A 480 -3.95 0.08 7.09
CA SER A 480 -5.03 0.34 8.05
C SER A 480 -4.57 0.43 9.52
N ARG A 481 -3.40 -0.11 9.85
CA ARG A 481 -2.83 -0.07 11.22
C ARG A 481 -1.98 1.17 11.48
N ARG A 482 -1.73 2.00 10.46
CA ARG A 482 -0.95 3.23 10.62
C ARG A 482 -1.58 4.19 11.64
N ALA A 483 -2.92 4.27 11.68
CA ALA A 483 -3.63 5.08 12.66
C ALA A 483 -3.35 4.62 14.10
N SER A 484 -3.45 3.31 14.38
CA SER A 484 -3.15 2.75 15.69
C SER A 484 -1.68 2.86 16.07
N TYR A 485 -0.77 2.75 15.09
CA TYR A 485 0.67 2.90 15.27
C TYR A 485 1.00 4.29 15.82
N TYR A 486 0.58 5.35 15.13
CA TYR A 486 0.88 6.71 15.58
C TYR A 486 0.10 7.10 16.83
N TRP A 487 -1.14 6.63 17.01
CA TRP A 487 -1.92 6.89 18.23
C TRP A 487 -1.18 6.40 19.48
N LEU A 488 -0.56 5.22 19.43
CA LEU A 488 0.16 4.66 20.57
C LEU A 488 1.43 5.47 20.89
N LEU A 489 2.20 5.84 19.85
CA LEU A 489 3.42 6.63 20.03
C LEU A 489 3.13 8.03 20.58
N ASP A 490 2.09 8.68 20.07
CA ASP A 490 1.65 9.99 20.54
C ASP A 490 1.14 9.92 21.99
N SER A 491 0.36 8.88 22.33
CA SER A 491 -0.14 8.66 23.69
C SER A 491 0.98 8.50 24.74
N LEU A 492 2.17 8.09 24.31
CA LEU A 492 3.36 7.89 25.16
C LEU A 492 4.42 8.99 24.99
N ASP A 493 4.13 10.04 24.20
CA ASP A 493 5.08 11.11 23.84
C ASP A 493 6.40 10.63 23.19
N LEU A 494 6.37 9.48 22.51
CA LEU A 494 7.52 8.90 21.84
C LEU A 494 7.75 9.50 20.46
N TYR A 495 8.94 9.26 19.89
CA TYR A 495 9.26 9.61 18.50
C TYR A 495 8.30 8.89 17.54
N LEU A 496 7.92 9.56 16.45
CA LEU A 496 7.04 9.03 15.41
C LEU A 496 7.90 8.71 14.17
N PRO A 497 8.31 7.44 13.96
CA PRO A 497 9.00 7.01 12.75
C PRO A 497 8.17 7.29 11.49
N TYR A 498 8.83 7.59 10.38
CA TYR A 498 8.15 7.68 9.09
C TYR A 498 7.74 6.27 8.62
N VAL A 499 6.44 5.98 8.68
CA VAL A 499 5.87 4.72 8.19
C VAL A 499 5.53 4.83 6.71
N TRP A 500 6.06 3.91 5.90
CA TRP A 500 5.72 3.84 4.48
C TRP A 500 5.53 2.40 4.01
N GLU A 501 4.38 2.14 3.42
CA GLU A 501 4.01 0.80 2.97
C GLU A 501 4.27 0.60 1.48
N TYR A 502 4.91 -0.52 1.14
CA TYR A 502 5.12 -0.97 -0.24
C TYR A 502 4.23 -2.15 -0.60
N ALA A 503 4.01 -2.32 -1.90
CA ALA A 503 3.27 -3.46 -2.40
C ALA A 503 4.04 -4.78 -2.18
N ARG A 504 3.34 -5.73 -1.56
CA ARG A 504 3.82 -7.11 -1.37
C ARG A 504 4.18 -7.74 -2.71
N LEU A 505 5.30 -8.46 -2.74
CA LEU A 505 5.65 -9.29 -3.88
C LEU A 505 4.81 -10.59 -3.83
N ASN A 506 3.94 -10.76 -4.81
CA ASN A 506 3.17 -11.98 -5.01
C ASN A 506 3.53 -12.61 -6.35
N ILE A 507 3.94 -13.88 -6.30
CA ILE A 507 4.32 -14.66 -7.48
C ILE A 507 3.20 -15.64 -7.82
N THR A 508 2.85 -15.72 -9.09
CA THR A 508 1.86 -16.69 -9.59
C THR A 508 2.48 -18.05 -9.87
N ASN A 509 1.66 -19.10 -9.86
CA ASN A 509 2.08 -20.51 -9.99
C ASN A 509 2.97 -21.01 -8.85
N THR A 510 2.92 -20.35 -7.69
CA THR A 510 3.54 -20.82 -6.46
C THR A 510 2.67 -20.48 -5.26
N VAL A 511 3.03 -21.01 -4.11
CA VAL A 511 2.35 -20.78 -2.84
C VAL A 511 3.34 -20.15 -1.87
N MET A 512 3.02 -18.98 -1.33
CA MET A 512 3.91 -18.23 -0.42
C MET A 512 3.45 -18.27 1.03
N SER A 513 2.20 -18.65 1.31
CA SER A 513 1.71 -18.68 2.69
C SER A 513 2.37 -19.81 3.49
N LYS A 514 2.95 -19.48 4.64
CA LYS A 514 3.61 -20.41 5.55
C LYS A 514 2.78 -21.67 5.85
N ARG A 515 1.48 -21.50 6.15
CA ARG A 515 0.57 -22.62 6.44
C ARG A 515 0.52 -23.66 5.31
N LYS A 516 0.45 -23.19 4.05
CA LYS A 516 0.41 -24.08 2.89
C LYS A 516 1.79 -24.65 2.53
N LEU A 517 2.86 -23.88 2.71
CA LEU A 517 4.23 -24.40 2.53
C LEU A 517 4.52 -25.51 3.55
N ASN A 518 4.11 -25.32 4.80
CA ASN A 518 4.23 -26.35 5.84
C ASN A 518 3.46 -27.62 5.46
N CYS A 519 2.24 -27.49 4.94
CA CYS A 519 1.45 -28.61 4.41
C CYS A 519 2.22 -29.40 3.35
N LEU A 520 2.85 -28.72 2.38
CA LEU A 520 3.64 -29.38 1.33
C LEU A 520 4.83 -30.18 1.89
N VAL A 521 5.50 -29.63 2.91
CA VAL A 521 6.66 -30.28 3.55
C VAL A 521 6.21 -31.44 4.44
N THR A 522 5.20 -31.24 5.28
CA THR A 522 4.68 -32.27 6.19
C THR A 522 4.00 -33.42 5.45
N ASP A 523 3.30 -33.15 4.36
CA ASP A 523 2.64 -34.18 3.53
C ASP A 523 3.62 -34.84 2.53
N HIS A 524 4.93 -34.55 2.64
CA HIS A 524 6.00 -35.11 1.82
C HIS A 524 5.80 -34.92 0.30
N HIS A 525 5.17 -33.82 -0.12
CA HIS A 525 5.11 -33.43 -1.53
C HIS A 525 6.43 -32.83 -2.05
N VAL A 526 7.29 -32.40 -1.13
CA VAL A 526 8.63 -31.84 -1.36
C VAL A 526 9.64 -32.45 -0.38
N ASP A 527 10.92 -32.39 -0.72
CA ASP A 527 12.00 -33.05 0.04
C ASP A 527 12.29 -32.33 1.38
N GLY A 528 11.95 -31.05 1.47
CA GLY A 528 12.21 -30.21 2.63
C GLY A 528 11.91 -28.74 2.36
N TRP A 529 12.27 -27.88 3.31
CA TRP A 529 12.11 -26.42 3.18
C TRP A 529 13.09 -25.78 2.20
N ASP A 530 14.17 -26.49 1.87
CA ASP A 530 15.20 -26.11 0.90
C ASP A 530 14.96 -26.75 -0.48
N ASP A 531 13.81 -27.39 -0.72
CA ASP A 531 13.50 -27.99 -2.02
C ASP A 531 13.45 -26.93 -3.13
N CYS A 532 14.12 -27.20 -4.26
CA CYS A 532 14.25 -26.29 -5.41
C CYS A 532 12.90 -25.86 -6.04
N ARG A 533 11.81 -26.59 -5.76
CA ARG A 533 10.44 -26.27 -6.22
C ARG A 533 9.77 -25.21 -5.35
N LEU A 534 10.23 -25.01 -4.12
CA LEU A 534 9.67 -24.04 -3.20
C LEU A 534 10.20 -22.62 -3.48
N PRO A 535 9.40 -21.57 -3.24
CA PRO A 535 9.84 -20.18 -3.37
C PRO A 535 10.62 -19.69 -2.13
N THR A 536 11.21 -20.59 -1.35
CA THR A 536 12.00 -20.28 -0.16
C THR A 536 13.38 -19.75 -0.52
N LEU A 537 13.96 -18.94 0.36
CA LEU A 537 15.35 -18.50 0.43
C LEU A 537 16.31 -19.65 0.07
N ALA A 538 16.23 -20.66 0.93
CA ALA A 538 17.00 -21.89 0.82
C ALA A 538 16.73 -22.64 -0.48
N GLY A 539 15.45 -22.79 -0.89
CA GLY A 539 15.08 -23.49 -2.12
C GLY A 539 15.63 -22.82 -3.38
N LEU A 540 15.56 -21.49 -3.46
CA LEU A 540 16.11 -20.74 -4.58
C LEU A 540 17.64 -20.79 -4.59
N ARG A 541 18.28 -20.72 -3.42
CA ARG A 541 19.74 -20.92 -3.30
C ARG A 541 20.16 -22.31 -3.77
N ARG A 542 19.49 -23.37 -3.31
CA ARG A 542 19.77 -24.76 -3.72
C ARG A 542 19.51 -24.99 -5.20
N ARG A 543 18.54 -24.28 -5.77
CA ARG A 543 18.25 -24.28 -7.22
C ARG A 543 19.35 -23.61 -8.07
N GLY A 544 20.26 -22.86 -7.46
CA GLY A 544 21.39 -22.21 -8.13
C GLY A 544 21.19 -20.73 -8.44
N PHE A 545 20.18 -20.08 -7.86
CA PHE A 545 20.06 -18.62 -7.97
C PHE A 545 21.12 -17.92 -7.13
N THR A 546 21.67 -16.82 -7.65
CA THR A 546 22.62 -15.98 -6.92
C THR A 546 21.90 -14.85 -6.17
N PRO A 547 22.48 -14.36 -5.06
CA PRO A 547 22.00 -13.15 -4.37
C PRO A 547 21.82 -11.96 -5.30
N ASP A 548 22.79 -11.73 -6.19
CA ASP A 548 22.78 -10.62 -7.14
C ASP A 548 21.60 -10.70 -8.10
N ALA A 549 21.27 -11.90 -8.59
CA ALA A 549 20.11 -12.08 -9.46
C ALA A 549 18.79 -11.78 -8.72
N ILE A 550 18.68 -12.16 -7.44
CA ILE A 550 17.48 -11.87 -6.62
C ILE A 550 17.38 -10.37 -6.31
N ASN A 551 18.50 -9.72 -5.98
CA ASN A 551 18.55 -8.29 -5.71
C ASN A 551 18.25 -7.46 -6.97
N ALA A 552 18.81 -7.84 -8.13
CA ALA A 552 18.50 -7.24 -9.43
C ALA A 552 17.03 -7.42 -9.81
N PHE A 553 16.44 -8.59 -9.52
CA PHE A 553 15.02 -8.82 -9.69
C PHE A 553 14.17 -7.89 -8.80
N CYS A 554 14.55 -7.71 -7.53
CA CYS A 554 13.86 -6.77 -6.63
C CYS A 554 14.00 -5.32 -7.11
N ARG A 555 15.17 -4.92 -7.63
CA ARG A 555 15.40 -3.62 -8.25
C ARG A 555 14.50 -3.40 -9.48
N GLY A 556 14.41 -4.40 -10.37
CA GLY A 556 13.58 -4.33 -11.59
C GLY A 556 12.06 -4.24 -11.32
N ILE A 557 11.59 -4.83 -10.22
CA ILE A 557 10.19 -4.66 -9.76
C ILE A 557 9.93 -3.24 -9.23
N GLY A 558 10.95 -2.64 -8.63
CA GLY A 558 10.87 -1.33 -8.00
C GLY A 558 10.10 -1.31 -6.66
N ILE A 559 10.21 -0.16 -6.00
CA ILE A 559 9.61 0.13 -4.71
C ILE A 559 8.38 1.00 -4.94
N THR A 560 7.20 0.39 -5.05
CA THR A 560 5.95 1.11 -5.35
C THR A 560 4.81 0.69 -4.44
N ARG A 561 3.80 1.56 -4.31
CA ARG A 561 2.52 1.29 -3.63
C ARG A 561 1.51 0.57 -4.53
N ARG A 562 1.81 0.34 -5.81
CA ARG A 562 0.89 -0.38 -6.71
C ARG A 562 1.18 -1.86 -6.59
N LEU A 563 0.14 -2.69 -6.45
CA LEU A 563 0.32 -4.14 -6.52
C LEU A 563 1.02 -4.48 -7.84
N CYS A 564 2.21 -5.06 -7.73
CA CYS A 564 2.96 -5.53 -8.88
C CYS A 564 2.10 -6.58 -9.58
N LEU A 565 1.80 -6.33 -10.86
CA LEU A 565 1.05 -7.23 -11.72
C LEU A 565 1.69 -8.62 -11.65
N ARG A 566 0.85 -9.63 -11.39
CA ARG A 566 1.16 -11.07 -11.31
C ARG A 566 2.41 -11.47 -12.11
N LEU A 567 3.55 -11.62 -11.45
CA LEU A 567 4.76 -12.16 -12.08
C LEU A 567 4.64 -13.69 -12.15
N GLN A 568 4.90 -14.25 -13.33
CA GLN A 568 4.98 -15.70 -13.52
C GLN A 568 6.37 -16.19 -13.12
N LEU A 569 6.45 -17.36 -12.47
CA LEU A 569 7.71 -17.99 -12.08
C LEU A 569 8.69 -18.15 -13.26
N LEU A 570 8.18 -18.42 -14.47
CA LEU A 570 8.98 -18.50 -15.71
C LEU A 570 9.60 -17.16 -16.10
N ARG A 571 8.85 -16.06 -15.92
CA ARG A 571 9.36 -14.72 -16.16
C ARG A 571 10.39 -14.32 -15.12
N MET A 572 10.18 -14.68 -13.85
CA MET A 572 11.19 -14.53 -12.79
C MET A 572 12.49 -15.26 -13.15
N VAL A 573 12.40 -16.51 -13.59
CA VAL A 573 13.56 -17.29 -14.05
C VAL A 573 14.24 -16.58 -15.24
N ALA A 574 13.48 -16.17 -16.26
CA ALA A 574 14.03 -15.49 -17.44
C ALA A 574 14.69 -14.14 -17.11
N ASP A 575 14.07 -13.31 -16.27
CA ASP A 575 14.59 -12.02 -15.83
C ASP A 575 15.86 -12.19 -14.97
N MET A 576 15.93 -13.27 -14.17
CA MET A 576 17.12 -13.59 -13.38
C MET A 576 18.27 -14.15 -14.24
N PHE A 577 17.97 -14.98 -15.24
CA PHE A 577 19.00 -15.53 -16.14
C PHE A 577 19.55 -14.48 -17.11
N THR A 578 18.70 -13.60 -17.66
CA THR A 578 19.14 -12.51 -18.55
C THR A 578 20.11 -11.56 -17.85
N ASN A 579 19.84 -11.20 -16.59
CA ASN A 579 20.75 -10.39 -15.77
C ASN A 579 22.05 -11.11 -15.37
N CYS A 580 22.02 -12.45 -15.17
CA CYS A 580 23.25 -13.22 -14.96
C CYS A 580 24.16 -13.25 -16.19
N THR A 581 23.62 -13.26 -17.41
CA THR A 581 24.47 -13.25 -18.63
C THR A 581 25.24 -11.95 -18.83
N VAL A 582 24.76 -10.83 -18.29
CA VAL A 582 25.46 -9.54 -18.39
C VAL A 582 26.70 -9.53 -17.47
N LEU A 583 26.63 -10.21 -16.32
CA LEU A 583 27.74 -10.28 -15.35
C LEU A 583 28.85 -11.29 -15.73
N PHE A 584 28.60 -12.21 -16.66
CA PHE A 584 29.62 -13.14 -17.16
C PHE A 584 30.47 -12.59 -18.32
N ASN A 585 30.13 -11.40 -18.83
CA ASN A 585 30.87 -10.70 -19.89
C ASN A 585 31.60 -9.43 -19.39
N SER A 586 31.81 -9.30 -18.07
CA SER A 586 32.57 -8.19 -17.44
C SER A 586 33.93 -8.66 -16.95
#